data_AF-A0A7S0G740-F1
#
_entry.id   AF-A0A7S0G740-F1
#
_cell.length_a   1.000
_cell.length_b   1.000
_cell.length_c   1.000
_cell.angle_alpha   90.00
_cell.angle_beta   90.00
_cell.angle_gamma   90.00
#
_symmetry.space_group_name_H-M   'P 1'
#
loop_
_entity.id
_entity.type
_entity.pdbx_description
1 polymer ?
#
loop_
_entity_poly.entity_id
_entity_poly.type
_entity_poly.pdbx_seq_one_letter_code
_entity_poly.pdbx_strand_id
1 'polypeptide(L)'
;KNPETSSLMVNTVDPRMHFALNCGAQSCPNIRPYTAEGLEEELEVAAKEYLQKFTTVRPEKCEIKLPRLLKWFKQDFESVVEKNPENGVPKHVHLALSYLS
;
A
#
# COMPACT_ATOMS: atom_id res chain seq x y z
N LYS A 1 -14.56 -13.53 17.55
CA LYS A 1 -14.33 -12.07 17.70
C LYS A 1 -14.42 -11.74 19.18
N ASN A 2 -13.43 -11.02 19.74
CA ASN A 2 -13.50 -10.54 21.12
C ASN A 2 -14.47 -9.34 21.17
N PRO A 3 -15.56 -9.39 21.97
CA PRO A 3 -16.55 -8.31 22.01
C PRO A 3 -15.96 -6.98 22.51
N GLU A 4 -14.95 -7.00 23.37
CA GLU A 4 -14.34 -5.78 23.92
C GLU A 4 -13.54 -5.00 22.87
N THR A 5 -12.90 -5.69 21.93
CA THR A 5 -12.11 -5.03 20.87
C THR A 5 -12.90 -4.82 19.59
N SER A 6 -14.09 -5.40 19.47
CA SER A 6 -14.93 -5.28 18.27
C SER A 6 -15.46 -3.86 18.08
N SER A 7 -15.67 -3.09 19.15
CA SER A 7 -16.11 -1.68 19.09
C SER A 7 -15.04 -0.73 18.54
N LEU A 8 -13.77 -1.14 18.57
CA LEU A 8 -12.62 -0.37 18.10
C LEU A 8 -12.21 -0.71 16.66
N MET A 9 -12.89 -1.68 16.04
CA MET A 9 -12.59 -2.08 14.66
C MET A 9 -13.04 -1.00 13.67
N VAL A 10 -12.19 -0.73 12.68
CA VAL A 10 -12.57 0.08 11.52
C VAL A 10 -13.58 -0.67 10.64
N ASN A 11 -14.55 0.06 10.10
CA ASN A 11 -15.56 -0.50 9.19
C ASN A 11 -15.09 -0.51 7.72
N THR A 12 -14.08 0.30 7.40
CA THR A 12 -13.52 0.46 6.07
C THR A 12 -12.03 0.16 6.10
N VAL A 13 -11.55 -0.58 5.09
CA VAL A 13 -10.13 -0.88 4.93
C VAL A 13 -9.49 0.25 4.12
N ASP A 14 -8.51 0.90 4.72
CA ASP A 14 -7.56 1.76 4.00
C ASP A 14 -6.34 0.92 3.62
N PRO A 15 -6.08 0.65 2.32
CA PRO A 15 -4.95 -0.16 1.91
C PRO A 15 -3.59 0.44 2.28
N ARG A 16 -3.50 1.76 2.52
CA ARG A 16 -2.24 2.41 2.93
C ARG A 16 -1.76 1.92 4.29
N MET A 17 -2.65 1.37 5.12
CA MET A 17 -2.27 0.76 6.40
C MET A 17 -1.25 -0.38 6.23
N HIS A 18 -1.25 -1.09 5.10
CA HIS A 18 -0.26 -2.14 4.82
C HIS A 18 1.17 -1.60 4.68
N PHE A 19 1.33 -0.31 4.38
CA PHE A 19 2.61 0.39 4.34
C PHE A 19 2.95 1.12 5.64
N ALA A 20 2.00 1.23 6.56
CA ALA A 20 2.19 1.88 7.85
C ALA A 20 2.58 0.90 8.96
N LEU A 21 2.04 -0.32 8.89
CA LEU A 21 2.25 -1.35 9.90
C LEU A 21 3.62 -2.03 9.70
N ASN A 22 4.55 -1.73 10.60
CA ASN A 22 5.87 -2.32 10.63
C ASN A 22 5.95 -3.49 11.64
N CYS A 23 6.49 -4.61 11.17
CA CYS A 23 6.73 -5.84 11.94
C CYS A 23 8.15 -5.95 12.54
N GLY A 24 9.01 -4.94 12.32
CA GLY A 24 10.40 -4.93 12.74
C GLY A 24 11.37 -5.73 11.86
N ALA A 25 10.90 -6.42 10.82
CA ALA A 25 11.77 -7.15 9.90
C ALA A 25 12.38 -6.24 8.81
N GLN A 26 13.50 -6.66 8.22
CA GLN A 26 14.25 -5.87 7.23
C GLN A 26 13.44 -5.47 5.99
N SER A 27 12.42 -6.26 5.63
CA SER A 27 11.52 -6.02 4.49
C SER A 27 10.22 -5.28 4.87
N CYS A 28 10.06 -4.88 6.13
CA CYS A 28 8.87 -4.15 6.59
C CYS A 28 9.02 -2.64 6.23
N PRO A 29 7.92 -1.88 6.19
CA PRO A 29 7.94 -0.43 5.96
C PRO A 29 8.74 0.34 7.03
N ASN A 30 9.11 1.61 6.78
CA ASN A 30 9.82 2.39 7.80
C ASN A 30 8.91 2.62 9.03
N ILE A 31 9.46 2.55 10.25
CA ILE A 31 8.73 2.90 11.47
C ILE A 31 8.46 4.40 11.46
N ARG A 32 7.21 4.80 11.73
CA ARG A 32 6.75 6.19 11.71
C ARG A 32 5.83 6.52 12.89
N PRO A 33 5.92 7.72 13.47
CA PRO A 33 4.84 8.27 14.28
C PRO A 33 3.68 8.69 13.37
N TYR A 34 2.45 8.59 13.88
CA TYR A 34 1.25 9.09 13.22
C TYR A 34 0.48 10.00 14.16
N THR A 35 -0.11 11.05 13.62
CA THR A 35 -0.94 12.03 14.33
C THR A 35 -2.37 11.98 13.80
N ALA A 36 -3.34 12.35 14.63
CA ALA A 36 -4.74 12.34 14.20
C ALA A 36 -4.98 13.39 13.10
N GLU A 37 -4.29 14.53 13.20
CA GLU A 37 -4.40 15.64 12.27
C GLU A 37 -3.65 15.40 10.95
N GLY A 38 -2.54 14.66 10.98
CA GLY A 38 -1.68 14.39 9.84
C GLY A 38 -1.87 13.03 9.17
N LEU A 39 -2.78 12.18 9.68
CA LEU A 39 -2.88 10.77 9.31
C LEU A 39 -2.90 10.52 7.80
N GLU A 40 -3.69 11.30 7.06
CA GLU A 40 -3.83 11.16 5.61
C GLU A 40 -2.51 11.37 4.85
N GLU A 41 -1.81 12.44 5.18
CA GLU A 41 -0.52 12.76 4.55
C GLU A 41 0.57 11.79 4.99
N GLU A 42 0.58 11.41 6.27
CA GLU A 42 1.55 10.47 6.82
C GLU A 42 1.41 9.07 6.20
N LEU A 43 0.17 8.60 5.98
CA LEU A 43 -0.12 7.34 5.29
C LEU A 43 0.30 7.39 3.81
N GLU A 44 0.07 8.51 3.14
CA GLU A 44 0.49 8.74 1.76
C GLU A 44 2.02 8.69 1.62
N VAL A 45 2.73 9.39 2.52
CA VAL A 45 4.20 9.38 2.58
C VAL A 45 4.73 7.98 2.89
N ALA A 46 4.11 7.25 3.81
CA ALA A 46 4.51 5.87 4.12
C ALA A 46 4.37 4.94 2.91
N ALA A 47 3.26 5.05 2.17
CA ALA A 47 3.03 4.30 0.93
C ALA A 47 4.09 4.63 -0.14
N LYS A 48 4.33 5.91 -0.38
CA LYS A 48 5.30 6.40 -1.36
C LYS A 48 6.70 5.90 -1.07
N GLU A 49 7.18 6.07 0.16
CA GLU A 49 8.53 5.63 0.51
C GLU A 49 8.71 4.13 0.44
N TYR A 50 7.71 3.35 0.88
CA TYR A 50 7.76 1.90 0.77
C TYR A 50 7.89 1.47 -0.69
N LEU A 51 7.03 2.00 -1.55
CA LEU A 51 7.02 1.63 -2.96
C LEU A 51 8.28 2.13 -3.68
N GLN A 52 8.80 3.31 -3.36
CA GLN A 52 10.07 3.78 -3.90
C GLN A 52 11.24 2.87 -3.51
N LYS A 53 11.27 2.40 -2.27
CA LYS A 53 12.35 1.54 -1.76
C LYS A 53 12.31 0.12 -2.32
N PHE A 54 11.10 -0.44 -2.49
CA PHE A 54 10.93 -1.86 -2.82
C PHE A 54 10.43 -2.13 -4.25
N THR A 55 10.23 -1.09 -5.07
CA THR A 55 9.93 -1.23 -6.49
C THR A 55 11.17 -0.99 -7.34
N THR A 56 11.37 -1.82 -8.36
CA THR A 56 12.42 -1.61 -9.36
C THR A 56 11.80 -1.54 -10.73
N VAL A 57 12.03 -0.44 -11.45
CA VAL A 57 11.61 -0.24 -12.84
C VAL A 57 12.83 -0.44 -13.74
N ARG A 58 12.69 -1.28 -14.76
CA ARG A 58 13.73 -1.56 -15.78
C ARG A 58 13.15 -1.28 -17.17
N PRO A 59 13.12 0.01 -17.59
CA PRO A 59 12.53 0.40 -18.87
C PRO A 59 13.18 -0.31 -20.06
N GLU A 60 14.49 -0.54 -20.00
CA GLU A 60 15.28 -1.20 -21.03
C GLU A 60 14.89 -2.67 -21.25
N LYS A 61 14.25 -3.29 -20.27
CA LYS A 61 13.72 -4.66 -20.34
C LYS A 61 12.20 -4.73 -20.38
N CYS A 62 11.53 -3.58 -20.39
CA CYS A 62 10.09 -3.47 -20.19
C CYS A 62 9.61 -4.26 -18.95
N GLU A 63 10.36 -4.23 -17.85
CA GLU A 63 10.10 -5.03 -16.64
C GLU A 63 9.91 -4.13 -15.41
N ILE A 64 8.92 -4.44 -14.58
CA ILE A 64 8.70 -3.81 -13.28
C ILE A 64 8.65 -4.91 -12.21
N LYS A 65 9.47 -4.76 -11.17
CA LYS A 65 9.46 -5.63 -9.99
C LYS A 65 8.82 -4.88 -8.83
N LEU A 66 7.76 -5.47 -8.28
CA LEU A 66 6.98 -4.91 -7.18
C LEU A 66 7.14 -5.75 -5.91
N PRO A 67 6.94 -5.15 -4.72
CA PRO A 67 6.96 -5.90 -3.47
C PRO A 67 5.82 -6.94 -3.42
N ARG A 68 6.12 -8.11 -2.84
CA ARG A 68 5.13 -9.20 -2.67
C ARG A 68 3.91 -8.79 -1.83
N LEU A 69 4.06 -7.75 -1.01
CA LEU A 69 2.97 -7.16 -0.22
C LEU A 69 1.74 -6.85 -1.08
N LEU A 70 1.95 -6.25 -2.27
CA LEU A 70 0.88 -5.90 -3.20
C LEU A 70 0.12 -7.12 -3.73
N LYS A 71 0.80 -8.28 -3.81
CA LYS A 71 0.17 -9.54 -4.23
C LYS A 71 -0.65 -10.16 -3.09
N TRP A 72 -0.14 -10.11 -1.86
CA TRP A 72 -0.81 -10.71 -0.70
C TRP A 72 -2.12 -9.99 -0.37
N PHE A 73 -2.10 -8.66 -0.39
CA PHE A 73 -3.25 -7.82 -0.06
C PHE A 73 -3.91 -7.23 -1.30
N LYS A 74 -3.80 -7.92 -2.45
CA LYS A 74 -4.33 -7.43 -3.74
C LYS A 74 -5.78 -6.95 -3.64
N GLN A 75 -6.63 -7.65 -2.89
CA GLN A 75 -8.05 -7.34 -2.80
C GLN A 75 -8.30 -5.98 -2.14
N ASP A 76 -7.50 -5.62 -1.13
CA ASP A 76 -7.59 -4.35 -0.42
C ASP A 76 -7.12 -3.18 -1.31
N PHE A 77 -6.12 -3.42 -2.16
CA PHE A 77 -5.64 -2.42 -3.14
C PHE A 77 -6.62 -2.25 -4.31
N GLU A 78 -7.24 -3.34 -4.77
CA GLU A 78 -8.16 -3.33 -5.91
C GLU A 78 -9.52 -2.71 -5.59
N SER A 79 -9.94 -2.71 -4.32
CA SER A 79 -11.18 -2.05 -3.89
C SER A 79 -11.15 -0.53 -3.97
N VAL A 80 -9.97 0.09 -4.06
CA VAL A 80 -9.82 1.55 -4.15
C VAL A 80 -9.77 2.04 -5.60
N VAL A 81 -9.39 1.18 -6.54
CA VAL A 81 -9.36 1.53 -7.95
C VAL A 81 -10.71 1.22 -8.59
N GLU A 82 -11.54 2.25 -8.81
CA GLU A 82 -12.90 2.07 -9.35
C GLU A 82 -12.90 1.46 -10.76
N LYS A 83 -12.01 1.94 -11.65
CA LYS A 83 -11.97 1.51 -13.05
C LYS A 83 -10.81 0.55 -13.33
N ASN A 84 -11.07 -0.45 -14.18
CA ASN A 84 -9.98 -1.27 -14.71
C ASN A 84 -9.09 -0.39 -15.60
N PRO A 85 -7.76 -0.43 -15.44
CA PRO A 85 -6.84 0.25 -16.36
C PRO A 85 -7.07 -0.24 -17.80
N GLU A 86 -7.16 0.70 -18.75
CA GLU A 86 -7.48 0.42 -20.17
C GLU A 86 -6.44 -0.47 -20.87
N ASN A 87 -5.25 -0.60 -20.28
CA ASN A 87 -4.11 -1.33 -20.80
C ASN A 87 -3.96 -2.76 -20.24
N GLY A 88 -4.93 -3.27 -19.48
CA GLY A 88 -4.88 -4.62 -18.89
C GLY A 88 -3.89 -4.76 -17.73
N VAL A 89 -3.33 -3.65 -17.24
CA VAL A 89 -2.49 -3.65 -16.04
C VAL A 89 -3.35 -3.99 -14.81
N PRO A 90 -2.93 -4.91 -13.93
CA PRO A 90 -3.68 -5.21 -12.72
C PRO A 90 -3.87 -3.96 -11.85
N LYS A 91 -5.06 -3.78 -11.27
CA LYS A 91 -5.41 -2.60 -10.47
C LYS A 91 -4.42 -2.30 -9.33
N HIS A 92 -3.98 -3.32 -8.60
CA HIS A 92 -2.98 -3.16 -7.53
C HIS A 92 -1.59 -2.75 -8.06
N VAL A 93 -1.26 -3.08 -9.31
CA VAL A 93 -0.05 -2.60 -9.99
C VAL A 93 -0.22 -1.14 -10.41
N HIS A 94 -1.38 -0.78 -10.97
CA HIS A 94 -1.68 0.61 -11.34
C HIS A 94 -1.61 1.54 -10.12
N LEU A 95 -2.19 1.14 -9.00
CA LEU A 95 -2.09 1.85 -7.73
C LEU A 95 -0.63 2.01 -7.29
N ALA A 96 0.17 0.96 -7.34
CA ALA A 96 1.58 1.07 -6.95
C ALA A 96 2.36 2.08 -7.81
N LEU A 97 2.03 2.18 -9.10
CA LEU A 97 2.66 3.13 -10.01
C LEU A 97 2.19 4.57 -9.77
N SER A 98 0.95 4.80 -9.31
CA SER A 98 0.48 6.16 -9.01
C SER A 98 1.26 6.80 -7.86
N TYR A 99 1.74 6.01 -6.90
CA TYR A 99 2.62 6.48 -5.82
C TYR A 99 4.07 6.80 -6.26
N LEU A 100 4.47 6.33 -7.44
CA LEU A 100 5.82 6.54 -7.99
C LEU A 100 5.88 7.71 -8.99
N SER A 101 4.73 8.28 -9.34
CA SER A 101 4.60 9.47 -10.18
C SER A 101 4.77 10.75 -9.35
#